data_AF-A0A9X8DUL7-F1
#
_entry.id   AF-A0A9X8DUL7-F1
#
_cell.length_a   1.000
_cell.length_b   1.000
_cell.length_c   1.000
_cell.angle_alpha   90.00
_cell.angle_beta   90.00
_cell.angle_gamma   90.00
#
_symmetry.space_group_name_H-M   'P 1'
#
loop_
_entity.id
_entity.type
_entity.pdbx_description
1 polymer ?
#
loop_
_entity_poly.entity_id
_entity_poly.type
_entity_poly.pdbx_seq_one_letter_code
_entity_poly.pdbx_strand_id
1 'polypeptide(L)'
;MTGGPIEWTLNTESNGLQIYWGSDIGNTDLTVFMSVAEIEGSLDEAAALHVADTPETYHAYISRYNKDVIDCAVLKTLAPPTAEHPHNYIGLKWLTLETPMAVRNRDFTFVEVRPFCRGSPNFAKLWASSEQRTRTLASCSSKLLANPATSV
;
A
#
# COMPACT_ATOMS: atom_id res chain seq x y z
N MET A 1 -6.69 -17.59 -15.88
CA MET A 1 -5.22 -17.45 -15.84
C MET A 1 -4.63 -18.80 -15.42
N THR A 2 -3.86 -19.45 -16.29
CA THR A 2 -3.28 -20.79 -16.03
C THR A 2 -1.75 -20.70 -16.04
N GLY A 3 -1.08 -21.48 -15.19
CA GLY A 3 0.39 -21.60 -15.16
C GLY A 3 1.13 -20.90 -14.01
N GLY A 4 0.41 -20.26 -13.08
CA GLY A 4 0.98 -19.75 -11.82
C GLY A 4 0.89 -20.76 -10.67
N PRO A 5 1.63 -20.54 -9.56
CA PRO A 5 1.60 -21.43 -8.39
C PRO A 5 0.30 -21.34 -7.57
N ILE A 6 -0.55 -20.35 -7.86
CA ILE A 6 -1.81 -20.11 -7.16
C ILE A 6 -2.95 -20.55 -8.07
N GLU A 7 -3.81 -21.42 -7.57
CA GLU A 7 -5.09 -21.72 -8.19
C GLU A 7 -6.08 -20.59 -7.86
N TRP A 8 -6.53 -19.89 -8.91
CA TRP A 8 -7.42 -18.74 -8.77
C TRP A 8 -8.87 -19.13 -9.03
N THR A 9 -9.74 -18.83 -8.08
CA THR A 9 -11.19 -18.98 -8.20
C THR A 9 -11.84 -17.59 -8.31
N LEU A 10 -12.65 -17.37 -9.35
CA LEU A 10 -13.42 -16.12 -9.48
C LEU A 10 -14.44 -16.04 -8.34
N ASN A 11 -14.41 -14.97 -7.57
CA ASN A 11 -15.36 -14.73 -6.48
C ASN A 11 -16.45 -13.73 -6.89
N THR A 12 -16.05 -12.56 -7.38
CA THR A 12 -16.98 -11.46 -7.70
C THR A 12 -16.67 -10.90 -9.09
N GLU A 13 -17.72 -10.59 -9.85
CA GLU A 13 -17.63 -9.85 -11.11
C GLU A 13 -18.71 -8.76 -11.12
N SER A 14 -18.31 -7.49 -11.27
CA SER A 14 -19.24 -6.35 -11.32
C SER A 14 -18.63 -5.17 -12.06
N ASN A 15 -19.35 -4.62 -13.05
CA ASN A 15 -18.95 -3.41 -13.79
C ASN A 15 -17.51 -3.44 -14.34
N GLY A 16 -17.07 -4.59 -14.87
CA GLY A 16 -15.70 -4.77 -15.40
C GLY A 16 -14.62 -4.99 -14.32
N LEU A 17 -14.97 -4.97 -13.03
CA LEU A 17 -14.10 -5.41 -11.94
C LEU A 17 -14.32 -6.90 -11.67
N GLN A 18 -13.24 -7.67 -11.75
CA GLN A 18 -13.20 -9.09 -11.42
C GLN A 18 -12.31 -9.30 -10.18
N ILE A 19 -12.82 -9.99 -9.17
CA ILE A 19 -12.08 -10.32 -7.95
C ILE A 19 -11.95 -11.84 -7.85
N TYR A 20 -10.71 -12.31 -7.82
CA TYR A 20 -10.34 -13.70 -7.69
C TYR A 20 -9.78 -13.95 -6.30
N TRP A 21 -10.08 -15.12 -5.75
CA TRP A 21 -9.51 -15.63 -4.51
C TRP A 21 -8.58 -16.79 -4.83
N GLY A 22 -7.46 -16.83 -4.12
CA GLY A 22 -6.51 -17.93 -4.14
C GLY A 22 -6.18 -18.35 -2.72
N SER A 23 -5.90 -19.62 -2.54
CA SER A 23 -5.40 -20.19 -1.29
C SER A 23 -4.14 -21.01 -1.58
N ASP A 24 -3.44 -21.41 -0.53
CA ASP A 24 -2.32 -22.36 -0.58
C ASP A 24 -1.05 -21.83 -1.29
N ILE A 25 -0.55 -20.68 -0.85
CA ILE A 25 0.83 -20.31 -1.17
C ILE A 25 1.74 -21.11 -0.23
N GLY A 26 2.34 -22.19 -0.76
CA GLY A 26 3.41 -22.92 -0.09
C GLY A 26 3.00 -23.58 1.24
N ASN A 27 1.82 -24.21 1.32
CA ASN A 27 1.27 -24.85 2.52
C ASN A 27 0.99 -23.88 3.68
N THR A 28 0.67 -22.62 3.38
CA THR A 28 0.24 -21.65 4.40
C THR A 28 -1.26 -21.38 4.27
N ASP A 29 -1.95 -21.22 5.41
CA ASP A 29 -3.36 -20.81 5.47
C ASP A 29 -3.55 -19.31 5.13
N LEU A 30 -2.83 -18.83 4.11
CA LEU A 30 -2.95 -17.46 3.62
C LEU A 30 -4.02 -17.40 2.53
N THR A 31 -5.00 -16.53 2.76
CA THR A 31 -5.95 -16.13 1.71
C THR A 31 -5.33 -15.01 0.90
N VAL A 32 -5.27 -15.17 -0.41
CA VAL A 32 -4.81 -14.14 -1.34
C VAL A 32 -5.96 -13.75 -2.25
N PHE A 33 -6.03 -12.47 -2.57
CA PHE A 33 -7.00 -11.95 -3.52
C PHE A 33 -6.27 -11.21 -4.64
N MET A 34 -6.88 -11.25 -5.83
CA MET A 34 -6.43 -10.50 -7.00
C MET A 34 -7.64 -9.79 -7.56
N SER A 35 -7.49 -8.50 -7.83
CA SER A 35 -8.50 -7.73 -8.57
C SER A 35 -7.96 -7.40 -9.96
N VAL A 36 -8.83 -7.53 -10.96
CA VAL A 36 -8.55 -7.21 -12.35
C VAL A 36 -9.62 -6.24 -12.80
N ALA A 37 -9.21 -5.12 -13.39
CA ALA A 37 -10.11 -4.11 -13.93
C ALA A 37 -9.50 -3.52 -15.20
N GLU A 38 -10.36 -3.19 -16.17
CA GLU A 38 -9.98 -2.44 -17.36
C GLU A 38 -10.32 -0.96 -17.15
N ILE A 39 -9.32 -0.09 -17.35
CA ILE A 39 -9.44 1.36 -17.14
C ILE A 39 -8.96 2.06 -18.40
N GLU A 40 -9.78 2.96 -18.93
CA GLU A 40 -9.38 3.86 -20.02
C GLU A 40 -8.46 4.96 -19.47
N GLY A 41 -7.20 4.97 -19.88
CA GLY A 41 -6.22 5.97 -19.47
C GLY A 41 -4.80 5.62 -19.88
N SER A 42 -3.89 6.57 -19.72
CA SER A 42 -2.47 6.35 -19.90
C SER A 42 -1.84 5.69 -18.67
N LEU A 43 -0.70 5.02 -18.88
CA LEU A 43 0.06 4.43 -17.77
C LEU A 43 0.58 5.50 -16.79
N ASP A 44 0.86 6.70 -17.29
CA ASP A 44 1.33 7.83 -16.47
C ASP A 44 0.20 8.36 -15.56
N GLU A 45 -1.03 8.42 -16.06
CA GLU A 45 -2.21 8.75 -15.23
C GLU A 45 -2.45 7.69 -14.16
N ALA A 46 -2.35 6.41 -14.52
CA ALA A 46 -2.47 5.30 -13.57
C ALA A 46 -1.39 5.36 -12.48
N ALA A 47 -0.14 5.69 -12.86
CA ALA A 47 0.96 5.87 -11.91
C ALA A 47 0.72 7.09 -11.00
N ALA A 48 0.22 8.20 -11.55
CA ALA A 48 -0.07 9.42 -10.80
C ALA A 48 -1.12 9.22 -9.70
N LEU A 49 -2.11 8.35 -9.92
CA LEU A 49 -3.11 7.99 -8.92
C LEU A 49 -2.51 7.40 -7.63
N HIS A 50 -1.32 6.81 -7.71
CA HIS A 50 -0.68 6.10 -6.60
C HIS A 50 0.37 6.94 -5.85
N VAL A 51 0.59 8.19 -6.25
CA VAL A 51 1.56 9.11 -5.63
C VAL A 51 1.01 9.63 -4.31
N ALA A 52 1.74 9.38 -3.22
CA ALA A 52 1.33 9.68 -1.86
C ALA A 52 2.56 9.83 -0.95
N ASP A 53 3.53 10.64 -1.38
CA ASP A 53 4.90 10.62 -0.84
C ASP A 53 5.12 11.58 0.32
N THR A 54 4.20 12.54 0.49
CA THR A 54 4.18 13.49 1.61
C THR A 54 3.04 13.15 2.56
N PRO A 55 3.09 13.58 3.84
CA PRO A 55 1.97 13.39 4.76
C PRO A 55 0.64 13.90 4.19
N GLU A 56 0.62 15.08 3.60
CA GLU A 56 -0.59 15.73 3.07
C GLU A 56 -1.17 14.93 1.90
N THR A 57 -0.33 14.53 0.95
CA THR A 57 -0.75 13.72 -0.20
C THR A 57 -1.19 12.32 0.22
N TYR A 58 -0.57 11.76 1.26
CA TYR A 58 -0.94 10.45 1.78
C TYR A 58 -2.29 10.46 2.51
N HIS A 59 -2.53 11.45 3.38
CA HIS A 59 -3.85 11.64 3.99
C HIS A 59 -4.93 11.89 2.93
N ALA A 60 -4.64 12.70 1.90
CA ALA A 60 -5.57 12.93 0.80
C ALA A 60 -5.88 11.63 0.02
N TYR A 61 -4.86 10.84 -0.31
CA TYR A 61 -5.00 9.55 -0.97
C TYR A 61 -5.89 8.60 -0.16
N ILE A 62 -5.60 8.45 1.14
CA ILE A 62 -6.36 7.60 2.04
C ILE A 62 -7.83 8.04 2.13
N SER A 63 -8.07 9.33 2.35
CA SER A 63 -9.44 9.87 2.44
C SER A 63 -10.29 9.62 1.18
N ARG A 64 -9.63 9.52 0.02
CA ARG A 64 -10.28 9.32 -1.27
C ARG A 64 -10.52 7.86 -1.60
N TYR A 65 -9.58 6.97 -1.27
CA TYR A 65 -9.58 5.59 -1.77
C TYR A 65 -9.69 4.51 -0.68
N ASN A 66 -9.26 4.78 0.56
CA ASN A 66 -9.11 3.78 1.61
C ASN A 66 -9.91 4.18 2.86
N LYS A 67 -11.23 4.03 2.80
CA LYS A 67 -12.14 4.47 3.87
C LYS A 67 -11.94 3.75 5.20
N ASP A 68 -11.38 2.54 5.17
CA ASP A 68 -11.14 1.74 6.37
C ASP A 68 -9.83 2.14 7.09
N VAL A 69 -9.01 3.01 6.51
CA VAL A 69 -7.79 3.51 7.15
C VAL A 69 -8.12 4.71 8.02
N ILE A 70 -7.83 4.60 9.31
CA ILE A 70 -8.14 5.64 10.31
C ILE A 70 -6.97 6.58 10.59
N ASP A 71 -5.74 6.13 10.35
CA ASP A 71 -4.54 6.94 10.48
C ASP A 71 -3.43 6.43 9.56
N CYS A 72 -2.55 7.32 9.13
CA CYS A 72 -1.45 6.99 8.24
C CYS A 72 -0.28 7.96 8.39
N ALA A 73 0.93 7.48 8.18
CA ALA A 73 2.13 8.31 8.20
C ALA A 73 3.18 7.82 7.20
N VAL A 74 3.87 8.77 6.56
CA VAL A 74 5.14 8.50 5.87
C VAL A 74 6.24 8.52 6.91
N LEU A 75 6.84 7.37 7.22
CA LEU A 75 7.87 7.26 8.26
C LEU A 75 9.23 7.71 7.74
N LYS A 76 9.59 7.29 6.51
CA LYS A 76 10.85 7.67 5.88
C LYS A 76 10.82 7.45 4.37
N THR A 77 11.27 8.45 3.62
CA THR A 77 11.59 8.26 2.20
C THR A 77 12.99 7.66 2.08
N LEU A 78 13.09 6.47 1.49
CA LEU A 78 14.36 5.74 1.30
C LEU A 78 15.01 6.11 -0.03
N ALA A 79 14.21 6.24 -1.09
CA ALA A 79 14.64 6.73 -2.39
C ALA A 79 13.53 7.63 -2.98
N PRO A 80 13.75 8.95 -3.09
CA PRO A 80 12.79 9.84 -3.73
C PRO A 80 12.84 9.68 -5.26
N PRO A 81 11.81 10.16 -5.99
CA PRO A 81 11.85 10.19 -7.44
C PRO A 81 12.95 11.10 -7.97
N THR A 82 13.50 10.75 -9.13
CA THR A 82 14.57 11.52 -9.81
C THR A 82 14.10 12.04 -11.16
N ALA A 83 14.81 13.00 -11.74
CA ALA A 83 14.47 13.53 -13.07
C ALA A 83 14.50 12.45 -14.17
N GLU A 84 15.43 11.49 -14.06
CA GLU A 84 15.54 10.36 -14.99
C GLU A 84 14.45 9.29 -14.76
N HIS A 85 14.02 9.16 -13.50
CA HIS A 85 13.04 8.18 -13.06
C HIS A 85 11.95 8.82 -12.17
N PRO A 86 11.03 9.61 -12.76
CA PRO A 86 10.06 10.41 -12.01
C PRO A 86 8.97 9.58 -11.31
N HIS A 87 8.78 8.32 -11.73
CA HIS A 87 7.82 7.41 -11.12
C HIS A 87 8.48 6.46 -10.09
N ASN A 88 9.81 6.43 -10.03
CA ASN A 88 10.52 5.53 -9.13
C ASN A 88 10.50 6.07 -7.70
N TYR A 89 10.07 5.25 -6.76
CA TYR A 89 10.02 5.64 -5.36
C TYR A 89 10.18 4.44 -4.45
N ILE A 90 10.87 4.65 -3.33
CA ILE A 90 10.95 3.71 -2.23
C ILE A 90 10.70 4.47 -0.92
N GLY A 91 9.68 4.06 -0.17
CA GLY A 91 9.33 4.68 1.10
C GLY A 91 8.86 3.69 2.15
N LEU A 92 9.18 3.98 3.40
CA LEU A 92 8.65 3.29 4.57
C LEU A 92 7.40 4.03 5.05
N LYS A 93 6.27 3.33 5.09
CA LYS A 93 4.97 3.88 5.47
C LYS A 93 4.32 3.07 6.58
N TRP A 94 3.43 3.73 7.29
CA TRP A 94 2.60 3.14 8.32
C TRP A 94 1.14 3.53 8.09
N LEU A 95 0.23 2.62 8.41
CA LEU A 95 -1.21 2.89 8.45
C LEU A 95 -1.89 2.07 9.54
N THR A 96 -3.05 2.54 10.01
CA THR A 96 -3.95 1.80 10.88
C THR A 96 -5.30 1.61 10.20
N LEU A 97 -5.82 0.38 10.24
CA LEU A 97 -7.14 -0.01 9.77
C LEU A 97 -8.14 -0.09 10.93
N GLU A 98 -9.33 0.44 10.70
CA GLU A 98 -10.52 0.13 11.50
C GLU A 98 -10.92 -1.32 11.27
N THR A 99 -11.21 -2.03 12.36
CA THR A 99 -11.72 -3.40 12.28
C THR A 99 -13.14 -3.47 12.83
N PRO A 100 -13.99 -4.38 12.32
CA PRO A 100 -15.35 -4.57 12.82
C PRO A 100 -15.39 -4.80 14.35
N MET A 101 -16.50 -4.42 14.98
CA MET A 101 -16.69 -4.49 16.44
C MET A 101 -16.35 -5.90 16.97
N ALA A 102 -15.61 -5.93 18.09
CA ALA A 102 -15.02 -7.10 18.79
C ALA A 102 -13.59 -7.49 18.40
N VAL A 103 -12.96 -6.84 17.41
CA VAL A 103 -11.51 -6.98 17.14
C VAL A 103 -10.82 -5.64 17.37
N ARG A 104 -9.58 -5.66 17.90
CA ARG A 104 -8.75 -4.45 17.99
C ARG A 104 -8.33 -4.01 16.60
N ASN A 105 -8.34 -2.70 16.36
CA ASN A 105 -7.77 -2.08 15.15
C ASN A 105 -6.36 -2.61 14.87
N ARG A 106 -5.99 -2.65 13.59
CA ARG A 106 -4.74 -3.25 13.12
C ARG A 106 -3.86 -2.20 12.49
N ASP A 107 -2.59 -2.20 12.84
CA ASP A 107 -1.61 -1.32 12.26
C ASP A 107 -0.56 -2.10 11.45
N PHE A 108 -0.08 -1.48 10.38
CA PHE A 108 0.85 -2.08 9.44
C PHE A 108 2.00 -1.13 9.18
N THR A 109 3.22 -1.66 9.21
CA THR A 109 4.39 -0.98 8.68
C THR A 109 4.84 -1.71 7.42
N PHE A 110 4.99 -0.97 6.33
CA PHE A 110 5.32 -1.55 5.03
C PHE A 110 6.29 -0.68 4.24
N VAL A 111 7.05 -1.35 3.37
CA VAL A 111 7.86 -0.67 2.34
C VAL A 111 7.03 -0.62 1.07
N GLU A 112 6.80 0.59 0.58
CA GLU A 112 6.23 0.83 -0.73
C GLU A 112 7.35 0.97 -1.75
N VAL A 113 7.31 0.13 -2.79
CA VAL A 113 8.22 0.21 -3.93
C VAL A 113 7.39 0.44 -5.18
N ARG A 114 7.72 1.49 -5.93
CA ARG A 114 7.13 1.80 -7.23
C ARG A 114 8.24 1.77 -8.28
N PRO A 115 8.50 0.62 -8.94
CA PRO A 115 9.38 0.57 -10.09
C PRO A 115 8.59 0.86 -11.37
N PHE A 116 9.08 1.81 -12.17
CA PHE A 116 8.60 2.03 -13.53
C PHE A 116 9.62 1.53 -14.54
N CYS A 117 9.32 0.41 -15.18
CA CYS A 117 10.15 -0.17 -16.23
C CYS A 117 9.64 0.28 -17.60
N ARG A 118 10.39 1.14 -18.31
CA ARG A 118 10.06 1.49 -19.71
C ARG A 118 10.06 0.21 -20.56
N GLY A 119 8.94 -0.07 -21.22
CA GLY A 119 8.75 -1.26 -22.07
C GLY A 119 7.91 -2.38 -21.45
N SER A 120 7.58 -2.29 -20.16
CA SER A 120 6.51 -3.10 -19.56
C SER A 120 5.19 -2.34 -19.70
N PRO A 121 4.11 -2.97 -20.22
CA PRO A 121 2.78 -2.34 -20.21
C PRO A 121 2.20 -2.20 -18.79
N ASN A 122 2.85 -2.81 -17.78
CA ASN A 122 2.32 -2.91 -16.43
C ASN A 122 3.06 -1.97 -15.47
N PHE A 123 2.29 -1.15 -14.75
CA PHE A 123 2.72 -0.48 -13.53
C PHE A 123 2.60 -1.47 -12.37
N ALA A 124 3.67 -1.64 -11.60
CA ALA A 124 3.64 -2.47 -10.40
C ALA A 124 3.82 -1.57 -9.17
N LYS A 125 2.95 -1.77 -8.17
CA LYS A 125 3.12 -1.24 -6.83
C LYS A 125 3.27 -2.44 -5.90
N LEU A 126 4.44 -2.60 -5.29
CA LEU A 126 4.69 -3.72 -4.38
C LEU A 126 4.68 -3.22 -2.94
N TRP A 127 3.93 -3.91 -2.08
CA TRP A 127 3.91 -3.66 -0.64
C TRP A 127 4.48 -4.89 0.05
N ALA A 128 5.50 -4.69 0.87
CA ALA A 128 5.95 -5.70 1.82
C ALA A 128 5.60 -5.21 3.23
N SER A 129 4.62 -5.83 3.87
CA SER A 129 4.18 -5.47 5.22
C SER A 129 4.75 -6.41 6.27
N SER A 130 5.06 -5.86 7.44
CA SER A 130 5.14 -6.62 8.68
C SER A 130 3.96 -6.21 9.56
N GLU A 131 3.15 -7.18 9.99
CA GLU A 131 2.12 -6.94 11.01
C GLU A 131 2.81 -6.82 12.37
N GLN A 132 2.70 -5.66 13.01
CA GLN A 132 3.12 -5.55 14.40
C GLN A 132 1.99 -6.12 15.26
N ARG A 133 2.18 -7.33 15.81
CA ARG A 133 1.27 -7.91 16.81
C ARG A 133 1.27 -7.00 18.04
N THR A 134 0.32 -6.07 18.08
CA THR A 134 -0.11 -5.24 19.22
C THR A 134 0.88 -5.10 20.37
N ARG A 135 1.68 -4.03 20.34
CA ARG A 135 2.15 -3.39 21.57
C ARG A 135 1.66 -1.96 21.57
N THR A 136 0.93 -1.61 22.63
CA THR A 136 0.30 -0.31 22.89
C THR A 136 1.16 0.85 22.40
N LEU A 137 0.75 1.48 21.30
CA LEU A 137 1.43 2.56 20.60
C LEU A 137 1.25 3.93 21.29
N ALA A 138 0.95 3.96 22.59
CA ALA A 138 0.91 5.19 23.39
C ALA A 138 2.31 5.86 23.51
N SER A 139 3.38 5.15 23.14
CA SER A 139 4.76 5.65 23.24
C SER A 139 5.35 6.20 21.93
N CYS A 140 4.76 5.95 20.75
CA CYS A 140 5.43 6.32 19.49
C CYS A 140 5.02 7.70 18.98
N SER A 141 3.77 8.12 19.20
CA SER A 141 3.31 9.47 18.83
C SER A 141 4.00 10.57 19.65
N SER A 142 4.30 10.32 20.93
CA SER A 142 4.95 11.30 21.81
C SER A 142 6.46 11.44 21.60
N LYS A 143 7.12 10.49 20.93
CA LYS A 143 8.57 10.52 20.69
C LYS A 143 8.99 11.06 19.33
N LEU A 144 8.09 11.03 18.32
CA LEU A 144 8.39 11.57 16.99
C LEU A 144 8.08 13.07 16.86
N LEU A 145 7.33 13.66 17.80
CA LEU A 145 7.02 15.10 17.83
C LEU A 145 8.00 15.93 18.68
N ALA A 146 9.04 15.32 19.26
CA ALA A 146 10.01 15.99 20.11
C ALA A 146 11.42 15.97 19.51
N ASN A 147 11.66 16.75 18.44
CA ASN A 147 12.82 17.65 18.38
C ASN A 147 12.73 18.63 17.19
N PRO A 148 12.32 19.90 17.38
CA PRO A 148 12.74 20.99 16.52
C PRO A 148 14.15 21.44 16.91
N ALA A 149 14.91 21.90 15.92
CA ALA A 149 16.27 22.44 16.04
C ALA A 149 16.53 23.26 17.31
N THR A 150 17.72 23.10 17.90
CA THR A 150 18.36 24.18 18.67
C THR A 150 19.85 24.20 18.33
N SER A 151 20.26 25.34 17.78
CA SER A 151 21.63 25.80 17.54
C SER A 151 22.50 25.72 18.78
N VAL A 152 23.79 25.37 18.63
CA VAL A 152 24.96 26.29 18.58
C VAL A 152 26.08 25.57 17.84
#